data_AF-A0A3M1JRL3-F1
#
_entry.id   AF-A0A3M1JRL3-F1
#
_cell.length_a   1.000
_cell.length_b   1.000
_cell.length_c   1.000
_cell.angle_alpha   90.00
_cell.angle_beta   90.00
_cell.angle_gamma   90.00
#
_symmetry.space_group_name_H-M   'P 1'
#
loop_
_entity.id
_entity.type
_entity.pdbx_description
1 polymer ?
#
loop_
_entity_poly.entity_id
_entity_poly.type
_entity_poly.pdbx_seq_one_letter_code
_entity_poly.pdbx_strand_id
1 'polypeptide(L)'
;MRLTLAFVAAATLALATPAHAQSVPDWSIAKECAGDITCPRFERFARDQVAGIWETLPPDVRSTCIAETEQVERSYRLLYDCLANKMQERLRLGWRQR
;
A
#
# COMPACT_ATOMS: atom_id res chain seq x y z
N MET A 1 16.51 -56.83 -9.06
CA MET A 1 15.51 -56.23 -9.98
C MET A 1 14.14 -56.26 -9.35
N ARG A 2 13.57 -55.09 -9.02
CA ARG A 2 12.13 -54.78 -9.04
C ARG A 2 12.00 -53.26 -8.88
N LEU A 3 11.63 -52.60 -9.98
CA LEU A 3 11.22 -51.20 -10.06
C LEU A 3 9.84 -51.02 -9.40
N THR A 4 9.63 -49.89 -8.73
CA THR A 4 8.36 -49.10 -8.73
C THR A 4 8.65 -47.77 -8.02
N LEU A 5 8.89 -46.68 -8.76
CA LEU A 5 7.92 -45.68 -9.25
C LEU A 5 7.56 -44.60 -8.21
N ALA A 6 8.23 -43.47 -8.38
CA ALA A 6 7.92 -42.07 -8.07
C ALA A 6 6.66 -41.75 -7.24
N PHE A 7 6.87 -41.12 -6.07
CA PHE A 7 5.89 -40.20 -5.47
C PHE A 7 6.15 -38.80 -6.01
N VAL A 8 5.42 -38.40 -7.05
CA VAL A 8 5.24 -36.98 -7.39
C VAL A 8 3.82 -36.62 -6.99
N ALA A 9 3.68 -35.79 -5.97
CA ALA A 9 2.47 -35.02 -5.73
C ALA A 9 2.87 -33.63 -5.28
N ALA A 10 3.35 -32.84 -6.25
CA ALA A 10 3.46 -31.41 -6.12
C ALA A 10 2.05 -30.81 -6.14
N ALA A 11 1.68 -30.10 -5.09
CA ALA A 11 0.53 -29.19 -5.09
C ALA A 11 0.76 -28.08 -4.05
N THR A 12 1.84 -27.33 -4.19
CA THR A 12 1.87 -25.97 -3.65
C THR A 12 0.90 -25.16 -4.50
N LEU A 13 -0.36 -25.04 -4.06
CA LEU A 13 -1.25 -24.00 -4.53
C LEU A 13 -0.62 -22.66 -4.13
N ALA A 14 0.25 -22.15 -4.99
CA ALA A 14 0.49 -20.73 -5.06
C ALA A 14 -0.88 -20.14 -5.41
N LEU A 15 -1.58 -19.64 -4.39
CA LEU A 15 -2.68 -18.71 -4.55
C LEU A 15 -2.08 -17.51 -5.28
N ALA A 16 -2.05 -17.58 -6.61
CA ALA A 16 -1.88 -16.45 -7.48
C ALA A 16 -3.16 -15.63 -7.34
N THR A 17 -3.29 -14.94 -6.20
CA THR A 17 -4.21 -13.82 -6.12
C THR A 17 -3.79 -12.88 -7.23
N PRO A 18 -4.72 -12.46 -8.12
CA PRO A 18 -4.41 -11.45 -9.10
C PRO A 18 -3.87 -10.25 -8.33
N ALA A 19 -2.62 -9.89 -8.61
CA ALA A 19 -2.02 -8.65 -8.16
C ALA A 19 -2.75 -7.53 -8.91
N HIS A 20 -3.98 -7.25 -8.50
CA HIS A 20 -4.68 -6.06 -8.90
C HIS A 20 -3.81 -4.91 -8.43
N ALA A 21 -3.21 -4.19 -9.38
CA ALA A 21 -2.58 -2.91 -9.12
C ALA A 21 -3.67 -2.02 -8.49
N GLN A 22 -3.69 -1.97 -7.16
CA GLN A 22 -4.61 -1.12 -6.43
C GLN A 22 -4.28 0.31 -6.83
N SER A 23 -5.24 1.07 -7.34
CA SER A 23 -5.03 2.49 -7.68
C SER A 23 -4.92 3.33 -6.42
N VAL A 24 -4.38 4.55 -6.55
CA VAL A 24 -4.49 5.58 -5.49
C VAL A 24 -5.98 5.73 -5.12
N PRO A 25 -6.33 5.86 -3.82
CA PRO A 25 -7.71 6.11 -3.41
C PRO A 25 -8.28 7.34 -4.11
N ASP A 26 -9.57 7.31 -4.46
CA ASP A 26 -10.29 8.44 -5.05
C ASP A 26 -11.19 9.13 -4.01
N TRP A 27 -10.57 9.55 -2.89
CA TRP A 27 -11.28 10.30 -1.86
C TRP A 27 -11.63 11.70 -2.38
N SER A 28 -12.88 12.10 -2.17
CA SER A 28 -13.38 13.40 -2.63
C SER A 28 -12.84 14.53 -1.76
N ILE A 29 -11.83 15.25 -2.25
CA ILE A 29 -11.24 16.41 -1.55
C ILE A 29 -12.31 17.44 -1.17
N ALA A 30 -13.34 17.64 -2.02
CA ALA A 30 -14.43 18.56 -1.72
C ALA A 30 -15.25 18.12 -0.50
N LYS A 31 -15.43 16.81 -0.33
CA LYS A 31 -16.15 16.24 0.82
C LYS A 31 -15.28 16.26 2.09
N GLU A 32 -14.04 15.81 1.99
CA GLU A 32 -13.15 15.69 3.16
C GLU A 32 -12.71 17.07 3.68
N CYS A 33 -12.62 18.10 2.82
CA CYS A 33 -12.27 19.46 3.22
C CYS A 33 -13.47 20.37 3.53
N ALA A 34 -14.66 19.82 3.78
CA ALA A 34 -15.85 20.63 4.01
C ALA A 34 -15.67 21.57 5.23
N GLY A 35 -15.65 22.88 5.00
CA GLY A 35 -15.52 23.90 6.05
C GLY A 35 -14.11 24.50 6.24
N ASP A 36 -13.11 24.03 5.50
CA ASP A 36 -11.75 24.60 5.53
C ASP A 36 -11.32 25.07 4.13
N ILE A 37 -11.06 26.37 3.98
CA ILE A 37 -10.67 26.98 2.69
C ILE A 37 -9.24 26.63 2.26
N THR A 38 -8.39 26.24 3.20
CA THR A 38 -6.97 25.94 2.97
C THR A 38 -6.75 24.46 2.68
N CYS A 39 -7.56 23.58 3.28
CA CYS A 39 -7.50 22.12 3.14
C CYS A 39 -7.40 21.65 1.68
N PRO A 40 -8.22 22.14 0.70
CA PRO A 40 -8.20 21.60 -0.66
C PRO A 40 -6.85 21.74 -1.36
N ARG A 41 -6.09 22.79 -1.04
CA ARG A 41 -4.75 22.97 -1.61
C ARG A 41 -3.77 21.94 -1.06
N PHE A 42 -3.79 21.70 0.25
CA PHE A 42 -2.89 20.75 0.90
C PHE A 42 -3.23 19.31 0.52
N GLU A 43 -4.52 18.96 0.46
CA GLU A 43 -4.97 17.63 0.06
C GLU A 43 -4.63 17.32 -1.40
N ARG A 44 -4.79 18.28 -2.31
CA ARG A 44 -4.35 18.10 -3.70
C ARG A 44 -2.85 17.86 -3.80
N PHE A 45 -2.06 18.69 -3.12
CA PHE A 45 -0.60 18.54 -3.11
C PHE A 45 -0.17 17.19 -2.53
N ALA A 46 -0.79 16.74 -1.44
CA ALA A 46 -0.51 15.43 -0.86
C ALA A 46 -0.92 14.28 -1.78
N ARG A 47 -2.09 14.38 -2.43
CA ARG A 47 -2.54 13.39 -3.42
C ARG A 47 -1.53 13.24 -4.56
N ASP A 48 -1.00 14.34 -5.07
CA ASP A 48 -0.01 14.30 -6.15
C ASP A 48 1.30 13.63 -5.71
N GLN A 49 1.75 13.87 -4.46
CA GLN A 49 2.90 13.17 -3.89
C GLN A 49 2.65 11.66 -3.75
N VAL A 50 1.48 11.27 -3.21
CA VAL A 50 1.07 9.86 -3.10
C VAL A 50 1.05 9.20 -4.48
N ALA A 51 0.43 9.85 -5.47
CA ALA A 51 0.36 9.36 -6.84
C ALA A 51 1.75 9.20 -7.48
N GLY A 52 2.66 10.13 -7.22
CA GLY A 52 4.03 10.09 -7.75
C GLY A 52 4.86 8.89 -7.27
N ILE A 53 4.57 8.36 -6.07
CA ILE A 53 5.30 7.21 -5.51
C ILE A 53 4.50 5.91 -5.56
N TRP A 54 3.21 5.96 -5.90
CA TRP A 54 2.26 4.87 -5.67
C TRP A 54 2.69 3.51 -6.21
N GLU A 55 3.11 3.46 -7.48
CA GLU A 55 3.48 2.21 -8.14
C GLU A 55 4.84 1.66 -7.69
N THR A 56 5.66 2.49 -7.02
CA THR A 56 6.93 2.05 -6.44
C THR A 56 6.76 1.40 -5.07
N LEU A 57 5.58 1.58 -4.46
CA LEU A 57 5.31 1.09 -3.12
C LEU A 57 4.86 -0.37 -3.14
N PRO A 58 5.35 -1.20 -2.20
CA PRO A 58 4.85 -2.54 -2.01
C PRO A 58 3.33 -2.56 -1.78
N PRO A 59 2.57 -3.49 -2.40
CA PRO A 59 1.11 -3.55 -2.24
C PRO A 59 0.65 -3.66 -0.79
N ASP A 60 1.39 -4.38 0.06
CA ASP A 60 1.12 -4.54 1.49
C ASP A 60 1.20 -3.20 2.25
N VAL A 61 2.15 -2.34 1.88
CA VAL A 61 2.30 -1.00 2.46
C VAL A 61 1.13 -0.12 2.03
N ARG A 62 0.76 -0.16 0.74
CA ARG A 62 -0.40 0.58 0.21
C ARG A 62 -1.69 0.21 0.95
N SER A 63 -2.00 -1.08 1.04
CA SER A 63 -3.24 -1.55 1.68
C SER A 63 -3.29 -1.24 3.16
N THR A 64 -2.16 -1.41 3.87
CA THR A 64 -2.07 -1.11 5.31
C THR A 64 -2.30 0.37 5.57
N CYS A 65 -1.63 1.25 4.82
CA CYS A 65 -1.77 2.69 5.04
C CYS A 65 -3.13 3.25 4.63
N ILE A 66 -3.80 2.69 3.61
CA ILE A 66 -5.20 3.04 3.33
C ILE A 66 -6.06 2.70 4.54
N ALA A 67 -5.97 1.47 5.06
CA ALA A 67 -6.79 1.02 6.18
C ALA A 67 -6.53 1.84 7.46
N GLU A 68 -5.27 2.08 7.80
CA GLU A 68 -4.90 2.90 8.97
C GLU A 68 -5.39 4.34 8.82
N THR A 69 -5.30 4.93 7.62
CA THR A 69 -5.77 6.30 7.35
C THR A 69 -7.29 6.39 7.46
N GLU A 70 -8.04 5.49 6.80
CA GLU A 70 -9.51 5.52 6.81
C GLU A 70 -10.13 5.28 8.19
N GLN A 71 -9.43 4.63 9.10
CA GLN A 71 -9.86 4.48 10.50
C GLN A 71 -9.84 5.80 11.28
N VAL A 72 -8.99 6.74 10.88
CA VAL A 72 -8.85 8.05 11.52
C VAL A 72 -9.63 9.08 10.72
N GLU A 73 -9.24 9.31 9.48
CA GLU A 73 -9.81 10.30 8.57
C GLU A 73 -9.28 10.08 7.14
N ARG A 74 -10.14 10.28 6.14
CA ARG A 74 -9.73 10.26 4.72
C ARG A 74 -8.94 11.52 4.37
N SER A 75 -7.63 11.46 4.54
CA SER A 75 -6.70 12.54 4.17
C SER A 75 -5.50 11.97 3.41
N TYR A 76 -5.20 12.53 2.24
CA TYR A 76 -4.01 12.19 1.48
C TYR A 76 -2.73 12.61 2.21
N ARG A 77 -2.79 13.61 3.10
CA ARG A 77 -1.65 13.98 3.95
C ARG A 77 -1.33 12.87 4.93
N LEU A 78 -2.34 12.37 5.66
CA LEU A 78 -2.17 11.25 6.58
C LEU A 78 -1.71 9.99 5.85
N LEU A 79 -2.27 9.74 4.66
CA LEU A 79 -1.83 8.63 3.82
C LEU A 79 -0.34 8.76 3.45
N TYR A 80 0.09 9.93 2.98
CA TYR A 80 1.49 10.18 2.64
C TYR A 80 2.42 9.97 3.84
N ASP A 81 2.05 10.46 5.02
CA ASP A 81 2.81 10.29 6.26
C ASP A 81 2.94 8.81 6.65
N CYS A 82 1.85 8.04 6.56
CA CYS A 82 1.90 6.60 6.79
C CYS A 82 2.86 5.89 5.83
N LEU A 83 2.75 6.18 4.53
CA LEU A 83 3.60 5.57 3.51
C LEU A 83 5.08 5.86 3.74
N ALA A 84 5.41 7.11 4.06
CA ALA A 84 6.78 7.52 4.40
C ALA A 84 7.32 6.76 5.62
N ASN A 85 6.50 6.64 6.67
CA ASN A 85 6.88 5.94 7.89
C ASN A 85 7.13 4.44 7.66
N LYS A 86 6.20 3.73 7.02
CA LYS A 86 6.35 2.29 6.72
C LYS A 86 7.55 2.03 5.80
N MET A 87 7.80 2.89 4.81
CA MET A 87 8.98 2.77 3.95
C MET A 87 10.27 2.92 4.76
N GLN A 88 10.32 3.88 5.67
CA GLN A 88 11.47 4.08 6.55
C GLN A 88 11.70 2.88 7.50
N GLU A 89 10.64 2.31 8.06
CA GLU A 89 10.70 1.10 8.89
C GLU A 89 11.27 -0.09 8.11
N ARG A 90 10.79 -0.31 6.88
CA ARG A 90 11.28 -1.38 6.02
C ARG A 90 12.76 -1.23 5.69
N LEU A 91 13.21 -0.02 5.40
CA LEU A 91 14.63 0.24 5.17
C LEU A 91 15.44 -0.13 6.42
N ARG A 92 15.02 0.31 7.61
CA ARG A 92 15.69 -0.02 8.89
C ARG A 92 15.77 -1.53 9.13
N LEU A 93 14.71 -2.28 8.88
CA LEU A 93 14.70 -3.73 9.05
C LEU A 93 15.61 -4.43 8.03
N GLY A 94 15.62 -3.97 6.78
CA GLY A 94 16.51 -4.51 5.73
C GLY A 94 17.99 -4.23 5.96
N TRP A 95 18.34 -3.21 6.75
CA TRP A 95 19.73 -3.00 7.22
C TRP A 95 20.11 -3.92 8.36
N ARG A 96 19.19 -4.23 9.27
CA ARG A 96 19.46 -5.11 10.43
C ARG A 96 19.73 -6.57 10.04
N GLN A 97 19.25 -7.00 8.88
CA GLN A 97 19.39 -8.37 8.38
C GLN A 97 20.58 -8.58 7.42
N ARG A 98 21.41 -7.55 7.23
CA ARG A 98 22.67 -7.61 6.47
C ARG A 98 23.86 -7.53 7.42
#